data_AF-A0A8C6Y626-F1
#
_entry.id   AF-A0A8C6Y626-F1
#
_cell.length_a   1.000
_cell.length_b   1.000
_cell.length_c   1.000
_cell.angle_alpha   90.00
_cell.angle_beta   90.00
_cell.angle_gamma   90.00
#
_symmetry.space_group_name_H-M   'P 1'
#
loop_
_entity.id
_entity.type
_entity.pdbx_description
1 polymer ?
#
loop_
_entity_poly.entity_id
_entity_poly.type
_entity_poly.pdbx_seq_one_letter_code
_entity_poly.pdbx_strand_id
1 'polypeptide(L)'
;LKKWFPLIVCLQAKPQDTLDLCQLLNNDLAATVKRHPKDLLDLALFPCKLRLAVKEMQLCEGTWISGVQIGSHINNWELSAPELAPIYAAAEQLNCCLFVHPWDMQTDGRMSKYWLPWLVGMPTETTIAICSMIMGGTFGFPNLRVCFAIPWFILHGFTGS
;
A
#
# COMPACT_ATOMS: atom_id res chain seq x y z
N LEU A 1 -5.85 7.19 19.35
CA LEU A 1 -5.99 6.68 17.96
C LEU A 1 -4.70 7.03 17.23
N LYS A 2 -3.92 6.03 16.82
CA LYS A 2 -2.69 6.28 16.08
C LYS A 2 -3.03 6.78 14.68
N LYS A 3 -2.36 7.83 14.21
CA LYS A 3 -2.64 8.49 12.92
C LYS A 3 -1.75 7.92 11.83
N TRP A 4 -2.31 7.78 10.63
CA TRP A 4 -1.67 7.21 9.44
C TRP A 4 -1.30 8.33 8.46
N PHE A 5 -0.19 8.17 7.75
CA PHE A 5 0.23 9.06 6.68
C PHE A 5 0.32 8.27 5.37
N PRO A 6 -0.63 8.46 4.43
CA PRO A 6 -0.56 7.78 3.15
C PRO A 6 0.49 8.48 2.29
N LEU A 7 1.45 7.72 1.78
CA LEU A 7 2.47 8.28 0.90
C LEU A 7 2.57 7.42 -0.37
N ILE A 8 2.44 8.08 -1.52
CA ILE A 8 2.17 7.47 -2.82
C ILE A 8 3.50 7.06 -3.47
N VAL A 9 3.60 5.82 -3.96
CA VAL A 9 4.76 5.35 -4.75
C VAL A 9 4.61 5.79 -6.20
N CYS A 10 5.63 6.45 -6.71
CA CYS A 10 5.76 6.86 -8.11
C CYS A 10 6.10 5.63 -8.97
N LEU A 11 5.09 4.93 -9.50
CA LEU A 11 5.24 3.68 -10.27
C LEU A 11 5.99 3.86 -11.62
N GLN A 12 6.17 5.11 -12.09
CA GLN A 12 6.71 5.40 -13.44
C GLN A 12 8.17 5.90 -13.47
N ALA A 13 8.87 5.96 -12.33
CA ALA A 13 10.25 6.46 -12.25
C ALA A 13 11.32 5.36 -12.49
N LYS A 14 12.59 5.76 -12.71
CA LYS A 14 13.70 4.80 -12.84
C LYS A 14 13.90 4.05 -11.52
N PRO A 15 14.33 2.77 -11.55
CA PRO A 15 14.38 1.95 -10.33
C PRO A 15 15.28 2.48 -9.22
N GLN A 16 16.40 3.12 -9.58
CA GLN A 16 17.31 3.71 -8.59
C GLN A 16 16.69 4.97 -7.98
N ASP A 17 16.13 5.85 -8.81
CA ASP A 17 15.43 7.06 -8.35
C ASP A 17 14.25 6.71 -7.41
N THR A 18 13.51 5.63 -7.71
CA THR A 18 12.45 5.14 -6.83
C THR A 18 13.00 4.61 -5.51
N LEU A 19 14.13 3.90 -5.51
CA LEU A 19 14.77 3.42 -4.28
C LEU A 19 15.27 4.57 -3.42
N ASP A 20 15.97 5.55 -4.02
CA ASP A 20 16.50 6.71 -3.32
C ASP A 20 15.36 7.53 -2.69
N LEU A 21 14.25 7.70 -3.42
CA LEU A 21 13.04 8.34 -2.91
C LEU A 21 12.41 7.55 -1.76
N CYS A 22 12.25 6.23 -1.90
CA CYS A 22 11.72 5.39 -0.83
C CYS A 22 12.59 5.46 0.43
N GLN A 23 13.91 5.43 0.30
CA GLN A 23 14.84 5.56 1.41
C GLN A 23 14.71 6.93 2.09
N LEU A 24 14.64 8.02 1.32
CA LEU A 24 14.46 9.35 1.86
C LEU A 24 13.15 9.47 2.66
N LEU A 25 12.05 8.98 2.08
CA LEU A 25 10.73 9.04 2.71
C LEU A 25 10.63 8.15 3.95
N ASN A 26 11.19 6.93 3.90
CA ASN A 26 11.22 6.02 5.04
C ASN A 26 12.07 6.59 6.18
N ASN A 27 13.21 7.23 5.86
CA ASN A 27 14.07 7.87 6.87
C ASN A 27 13.38 9.08 7.53
N ASP A 28 12.64 9.88 6.78
CA ASP A 28 11.86 11.00 7.35
C ASP A 28 10.69 10.51 8.21
N LEU A 29 9.99 9.47 7.75
CA LEU A 29 8.91 8.84 8.51
C LEU A 29 9.44 8.28 9.84
N ALA A 30 10.55 7.54 9.78
CA ALA A 30 11.26 7.04 10.94
C ALA A 30 11.65 8.15 11.93
N ALA A 31 12.21 9.26 11.44
CA ALA A 31 12.57 10.41 12.28
C ALA A 31 11.32 11.03 12.92
N THR A 32 10.19 11.03 12.22
CA THR A 32 8.91 11.55 12.71
C THR A 32 8.28 10.65 13.77
N VAL A 33 8.28 9.33 13.57
CA VAL A 33 7.75 8.42 14.59
C VAL A 33 8.65 8.35 15.81
N LYS A 34 9.97 8.47 15.65
CA LYS A 34 10.88 8.64 16.79
C LYS A 34 10.55 9.87 17.64
N ARG A 35 10.03 10.94 17.03
CA ARG A 35 9.56 12.14 17.75
C ARG A 35 8.20 11.93 18.43
N HIS A 36 7.34 11.06 17.89
CA HIS A 36 5.98 10.81 18.39
C HIS A 36 5.63 9.31 18.53
N PRO A 37 6.38 8.53 19.32
CA PRO A 37 6.29 7.06 19.30
C PRO A 37 4.98 6.50 19.88
N LYS A 38 4.25 7.30 20.67
CA LYS A 38 2.96 6.91 21.26
C LYS A 38 1.78 7.14 20.31
N ASP A 39 1.93 8.05 19.35
CA ASP A 39 0.82 8.59 18.55
C ASP A 39 0.83 8.12 17.09
N LEU A 40 1.97 7.60 16.60
CA LEU A 40 2.14 7.20 15.21
C LEU A 40 2.52 5.71 15.09
N LEU A 41 2.11 5.09 13.98
CA LEU A 41 2.58 3.79 13.51
C LEU A 41 3.34 4.00 12.21
N ASP A 42 4.50 3.35 12.08
CA ASP A 42 5.28 3.39 10.85
C ASP A 42 4.74 2.39 9.83
N LEU A 43 4.41 2.90 8.63
CA LEU A 43 4.24 2.12 7.41
C LEU A 43 5.36 2.50 6.45
N ALA A 44 6.28 1.58 6.18
CA ALA A 44 7.33 1.82 5.20
C ALA A 44 6.79 1.72 3.78
N LEU A 45 7.41 2.48 2.88
CA LEU A 45 7.23 2.38 1.45
C LEU A 45 8.34 1.55 0.83
N PHE A 46 8.04 0.83 -0.24
CA PHE A 46 9.06 0.12 -1.01
C PHE A 46 9.09 0.52 -2.47
N PRO A 47 10.29 0.46 -3.10
CA PRO A 47 10.43 0.75 -4.51
C PRO A 47 9.68 -0.26 -5.36
N CYS A 48 9.15 0.23 -6.48
CA CYS A 48 8.29 -0.53 -7.40
C CYS A 48 8.91 -1.84 -7.93
N LYS A 49 10.24 -2.01 -7.91
CA LYS A 49 10.89 -3.25 -8.32
C LYS A 49 11.01 -4.23 -7.15
N LEU A 50 10.30 -5.35 -7.28
CA LEU A 50 10.25 -6.49 -6.37
C LEU A 50 11.57 -6.83 -5.67
N ARG A 51 12.67 -6.95 -6.42
CA ARG A 51 13.98 -7.33 -5.87
C ARG A 51 14.58 -6.26 -4.94
N LEU A 52 14.32 -4.99 -5.23
CA LEU A 52 14.73 -3.87 -4.38
C LEU A 52 13.79 -3.72 -3.18
N ALA A 53 12.49 -3.97 -3.37
CA ALA A 53 11.51 -3.98 -2.29
C ALA A 53 11.86 -5.01 -1.22
N VAL A 54 12.10 -6.27 -1.61
CA VAL A 54 12.47 -7.34 -0.67
C VAL A 54 13.78 -7.03 0.05
N LYS A 55 14.78 -6.49 -0.66
CA LYS A 55 16.07 -6.12 -0.06
C LYS A 55 15.91 -5.01 0.97
N GLU A 56 15.11 -3.99 0.67
CA GLU A 56 14.84 -2.89 1.58
C GLU A 56 13.99 -3.37 2.78
N MET A 57 13.02 -4.27 2.57
CA MET A 57 12.27 -4.93 3.65
C MET A 57 13.21 -5.65 4.64
N GLN A 58 14.21 -6.36 4.12
CA GLN A 58 15.24 -7.03 4.92
C GLN A 58 16.16 -6.03 5.65
N LEU A 59 16.49 -4.89 5.03
CA LEU A 59 17.27 -3.85 5.71
C LEU A 59 16.50 -3.19 6.86
N CYS A 60 15.17 -3.22 6.78
CA CYS A 60 14.28 -2.76 7.83
C CYS A 60 14.01 -3.82 8.93
N GLU A 61 14.56 -5.03 8.81
CA GLU A 61 14.44 -6.08 9.82
C GLU A 61 15.05 -5.61 11.16
N GLY A 62 14.25 -5.60 12.22
CA GLY A 62 14.63 -5.08 13.54
C GLY A 62 14.41 -3.58 13.74
N THR A 63 13.86 -2.87 12.75
CA THR A 63 13.40 -1.47 12.90
C THR A 63 11.90 -1.40 13.25
N TRP A 64 11.43 -0.21 13.67
CA TRP A 64 10.06 0.11 14.13
C TRP A 64 8.93 -0.08 13.09
N ILE A 65 9.25 -0.57 11.88
CA ILE A 65 8.30 -0.65 10.76
C ILE A 65 7.26 -1.72 11.05
N SER A 66 6.03 -1.29 11.31
CA SER A 66 4.91 -2.16 11.69
C SER A 66 4.17 -2.73 10.48
N GLY A 67 4.40 -2.17 9.28
CA GLY A 67 3.75 -2.55 8.06
C GLY A 67 4.32 -1.89 6.81
N VAL A 68 3.76 -2.26 5.67
CA VAL A 68 4.10 -1.82 4.33
C VAL A 68 2.85 -1.28 3.67
N GLN A 69 2.92 -0.16 2.95
CA GLN A 69 1.83 0.24 2.06
C GLN A 69 2.12 -0.17 0.61
N ILE A 70 1.15 -0.83 -0.05
CA ILE A 70 1.18 -1.20 -1.47
C ILE A 70 -0.07 -0.70 -2.20
N GLY A 71 0.01 -0.53 -3.53
CA GLY A 71 -1.14 -0.18 -4.38
C GLY A 71 -2.13 -1.35 -4.53
N SER A 72 -3.35 -1.06 -5.03
CA SER A 72 -4.34 -2.09 -5.42
C SER A 72 -3.84 -2.97 -6.57
N HIS A 73 -2.96 -2.46 -7.41
CA HIS A 73 -2.27 -3.19 -8.48
C HIS A 73 -0.88 -2.56 -8.73
N ILE A 74 -0.02 -3.25 -9.47
CA ILE A 74 1.31 -2.77 -9.87
C ILE A 74 1.41 -2.82 -11.40
N ASN A 75 1.28 -1.67 -12.07
CA ASN A 75 1.17 -1.60 -13.53
C ASN A 75 0.04 -2.53 -14.02
N ASN A 76 0.37 -3.58 -14.77
CA ASN A 76 -0.62 -4.55 -15.26
C ASN A 76 -0.77 -5.79 -14.36
N TRP A 77 -0.11 -5.81 -13.20
CA TRP A 77 -0.16 -6.93 -12.27
C TRP A 77 -1.18 -6.69 -11.16
N GLU A 78 -2.15 -7.58 -11.11
CA GLU A 78 -3.02 -7.75 -9.97
C GLU A 78 -2.26 -8.33 -8.76
N LEU A 79 -2.80 -8.18 -7.55
CA LEU A 79 -2.22 -8.77 -6.33
C LEU A 79 -2.25 -10.32 -6.28
N SER A 80 -2.80 -10.96 -7.32
CA SER A 80 -2.70 -12.40 -7.55
C SER A 80 -1.48 -12.81 -8.38
N ALA A 81 -0.70 -11.85 -8.90
CA ALA A 81 0.41 -12.15 -9.79
C ALA A 81 1.50 -12.97 -9.06
N PRO A 82 1.99 -14.08 -9.65
CA PRO A 82 3.00 -14.93 -9.03
C PRO A 82 4.32 -14.18 -8.79
N GLU A 83 4.58 -13.13 -9.58
CA GLU A 83 5.72 -12.24 -9.40
C GLU A 83 5.70 -11.52 -8.04
N LEU A 84 4.54 -11.39 -7.38
CA LEU A 84 4.43 -10.74 -6.07
C LEU A 84 4.65 -11.71 -4.89
N ALA A 85 4.70 -13.02 -5.13
CA ALA A 85 4.93 -14.03 -4.10
C ALA A 85 6.17 -13.76 -3.22
N PRO A 86 7.31 -13.27 -3.74
CA PRO A 86 8.47 -12.93 -2.90
C PRO A 86 8.21 -11.78 -1.91
N ILE A 87 7.34 -10.82 -2.23
CA ILE A 87 6.95 -9.77 -1.26
C ILE A 87 6.12 -10.39 -0.14
N TYR A 88 5.17 -11.25 -0.47
CA TYR A 88 4.32 -11.90 0.54
C TYR A 88 5.13 -12.79 1.48
N ALA A 89 6.06 -13.57 0.92
CA ALA A 89 6.99 -14.38 1.72
C ALA A 89 7.87 -13.53 2.64
N ALA A 90 8.43 -12.43 2.13
CA ALA A 90 9.23 -11.51 2.95
C ALA A 90 8.39 -10.83 4.04
N ALA A 91 7.18 -10.38 3.72
CA ALA A 91 6.26 -9.77 4.67
C ALA A 91 5.88 -10.74 5.79
N GLU A 92 5.62 -12.00 5.46
CA GLU A 92 5.32 -13.05 6.44
C GLU A 92 6.53 -13.33 7.35
N GLN A 93 7.72 -13.50 6.78
CA GLN A 93 8.97 -13.76 7.53
C GLN A 93 9.31 -12.63 8.50
N LEU A 94 9.12 -11.39 8.07
CA LEU A 94 9.40 -10.19 8.86
C LEU A 94 8.26 -9.81 9.81
N ASN A 95 7.18 -10.59 9.84
CA ASN A 95 5.95 -10.29 10.57
C ASN A 95 5.43 -8.87 10.27
N CYS A 96 5.46 -8.46 9.00
CA CYS A 96 5.08 -7.15 8.53
C CYS A 96 3.63 -7.15 8.02
N CYS A 97 2.84 -6.13 8.36
CA CYS A 97 1.46 -6.00 7.87
C CYS A 97 1.43 -5.30 6.49
N LEU A 98 0.73 -5.85 5.50
CA LEU A 98 0.51 -5.19 4.21
C LEU A 98 -0.75 -4.33 4.25
N PHE A 99 -0.64 -3.05 3.96
CA PHE A 99 -1.74 -2.11 3.81
C PHE A 99 -1.95 -1.81 2.32
N VAL A 100 -3.05 -2.28 1.76
CA VAL A 100 -3.41 -2.09 0.35
C VAL A 100 -4.21 -0.80 0.20
N HIS A 101 -3.66 0.16 -0.53
CA HIS A 101 -4.31 1.43 -0.83
C HIS A 101 -4.74 1.48 -2.30
N PRO A 102 -6.01 1.77 -2.62
CA PRO A 102 -6.48 1.85 -4.00
C PRO A 102 -5.80 3.02 -4.72
N TRP A 103 -5.27 2.77 -5.91
CA TRP A 103 -4.62 3.79 -6.71
C TRP A 103 -4.78 3.50 -8.20
N ASP A 104 -4.45 4.50 -9.04
CA ASP A 104 -4.43 4.40 -10.49
C ASP A 104 -5.75 3.92 -11.13
N MET A 105 -6.87 4.37 -10.55
CA MET A 105 -8.20 4.13 -11.07
C MET A 105 -8.45 4.94 -12.35
N GLN A 106 -9.39 4.48 -13.17
CA GLN A 106 -9.79 5.21 -14.36
C GLN A 106 -10.29 6.64 -14.01
N THR A 107 -9.65 7.66 -14.61
CA THR A 107 -9.98 9.08 -14.38
C THR A 107 -10.63 9.76 -15.58
N ASP A 108 -10.67 9.11 -16.74
CA ASP A 108 -11.16 9.68 -17.99
C ASP A 108 -12.60 9.25 -18.32
N GLY A 109 -13.10 9.70 -19.47
CA GLY A 109 -14.42 9.30 -19.99
C GLY A 109 -15.56 9.58 -19.00
N ARG A 110 -16.34 8.53 -18.69
CA ARG A 110 -17.47 8.61 -17.75
C ARG A 110 -17.03 8.90 -16.31
N MET A 111 -15.80 8.50 -15.94
CA MET A 111 -15.26 8.69 -14.61
C MET A 111 -14.72 10.11 -14.40
N SER A 112 -14.56 10.93 -15.44
CA SER A 112 -14.00 12.29 -15.31
C SER A 112 -14.87 13.30 -14.51
N LYS A 113 -16.12 12.96 -14.19
CA LYS A 113 -17.09 13.89 -13.57
C LYS A 113 -17.40 13.52 -12.13
N TYR A 114 -17.92 14.49 -11.38
CA TYR A 114 -18.50 14.31 -10.04
C TYR A 114 -17.61 13.57 -9.03
N TRP A 115 -16.29 13.63 -9.22
CA TRP A 115 -15.33 12.93 -8.37
C TRP A 115 -15.52 11.39 -8.35
N LEU A 116 -16.15 10.84 -9.41
CA LEU A 116 -16.40 9.41 -9.58
C LEU A 116 -15.16 8.50 -9.47
N PRO A 117 -13.92 8.90 -9.84
CA PRO A 117 -12.76 8.04 -9.67
C PRO A 117 -12.49 7.79 -8.17
N TRP A 118 -12.77 8.77 -7.31
CA TRP A 118 -12.62 8.62 -5.87
C TRP A 118 -13.84 7.95 -5.24
N LEU A 119 -15.05 8.31 -5.67
CA LEU A 119 -16.29 7.81 -5.08
C LEU A 119 -16.62 6.36 -5.48
N VAL A 120 -16.30 5.98 -6.71
CA VAL A 120 -16.61 4.66 -7.28
C VAL A 120 -15.33 3.92 -7.63
N GLY A 121 -14.37 4.59 -8.26
CA GLY A 121 -13.11 3.97 -8.68
C GLY A 121 -12.31 3.38 -7.50
N MET A 122 -12.05 4.16 -6.45
CA MET A 122 -11.27 3.67 -5.30
C MET A 122 -11.92 2.47 -4.58
N PRO A 123 -13.23 2.47 -4.26
CA PRO A 123 -13.87 1.27 -3.71
C PRO A 123 -13.83 0.07 -4.65
N THR A 124 -14.01 0.28 -5.96
CA THR A 124 -13.92 -0.78 -6.97
C THR A 124 -12.51 -1.37 -7.01
N GLU A 125 -11.46 -0.54 -7.02
CA GLU A 125 -10.06 -0.97 -6.97
C GLU A 125 -9.76 -1.82 -5.73
N THR A 126 -10.20 -1.39 -4.55
CA THR A 126 -10.05 -2.19 -3.32
C THR A 126 -10.75 -3.54 -3.45
N THR A 127 -11.93 -3.57 -4.08
CA THR A 127 -12.72 -4.80 -4.26
C THR A 127 -12.01 -5.75 -5.22
N ILE A 128 -11.48 -5.24 -6.33
CA ILE A 128 -10.68 -6.01 -7.29
C ILE A 128 -9.46 -6.60 -6.59
N ALA A 129 -8.70 -5.79 -5.84
CA ALA A 129 -7.54 -6.24 -5.09
C ALA A 129 -7.87 -7.39 -4.11
N ILE A 130 -8.96 -7.26 -3.34
CA ILE A 130 -9.44 -8.31 -2.42
C ILE A 130 -9.78 -9.58 -3.20
N CYS A 131 -10.59 -9.46 -4.26
CA CYS A 131 -11.01 -10.58 -5.09
C CYS A 131 -9.81 -11.29 -5.73
N SER A 132 -8.86 -10.54 -6.29
CA SER A 132 -7.61 -11.05 -6.87
C SER A 132 -6.82 -11.84 -5.82
N MET A 133 -6.60 -11.30 -4.62
CA MET A 133 -5.84 -12.02 -3.58
C MET A 133 -6.53 -13.30 -3.10
N ILE A 134 -7.86 -13.27 -2.93
CA ILE A 134 -8.62 -14.45 -2.49
C ILE A 134 -8.59 -15.54 -3.57
N MET A 135 -8.99 -15.20 -4.80
CA MET A 135 -9.11 -16.17 -5.89
C MET A 135 -7.75 -16.59 -6.45
N GLY A 136 -6.74 -15.72 -6.35
CA GLY A 136 -5.36 -15.99 -6.75
C GLY A 136 -4.57 -16.86 -5.77
N GLY A 137 -5.14 -17.19 -4.61
CA GLY A 137 -4.47 -18.02 -3.61
C GLY A 137 -3.36 -17.29 -2.85
N THR A 138 -3.37 -15.96 -2.84
CA THR A 138 -2.39 -15.14 -2.10
C THR A 138 -2.49 -15.35 -0.59
N PHE A 139 -3.62 -15.83 -0.07
CA PHE A 139 -3.75 -16.27 1.33
C PHE A 139 -3.18 -17.66 1.61
N GLY A 140 -2.42 -18.23 0.67
CA GLY A 140 -1.57 -19.41 0.92
C GLY A 140 -0.43 -19.14 1.92
N PHE A 141 -0.17 -17.87 2.28
CA PHE A 141 0.72 -17.45 3.36
C PHE A 141 -0.08 -17.28 4.67
N PRO A 142 -0.10 -18.28 5.56
CA PRO A 142 -1.05 -18.35 6.67
C PRO A 142 -0.87 -17.25 7.74
N ASN A 143 0.32 -16.67 7.87
CA ASN A 143 0.62 -15.63 8.85
C ASN A 143 0.70 -14.23 8.21
N LEU A 144 0.41 -14.10 6.92
CA LEU A 144 0.41 -12.82 6.25
C LEU A 144 -0.74 -11.95 6.76
N ARG A 145 -0.40 -10.76 7.29
CA ARG A 145 -1.38 -9.78 7.77
C ARG A 145 -1.64 -8.77 6.68
N VAL A 146 -2.89 -8.65 6.26
CA VAL A 146 -3.29 -7.72 5.19
C VAL A 146 -4.44 -6.84 5.67
N CYS A 147 -4.35 -5.55 5.41
CA CYS A 147 -5.38 -4.55 5.68
C CYS A 147 -5.67 -3.79 4.38
N PHE A 148 -6.95 -3.56 4.09
CA PHE A 148 -7.37 -2.87 2.87
C PHE A 148 -7.93 -1.49 3.23
N ALA A 149 -7.51 -0.47 2.49
CA ALA A 149 -8.10 0.85 2.61
C ALA A 149 -9.50 0.84 1.98
N ILE A 150 -10.49 1.25 2.77
CA ILE A 150 -11.84 1.51 2.29
C ILE A 150 -12.04 3.03 2.37
N PRO A 151 -12.34 3.73 1.26
CA PRO A 151 -12.64 5.15 1.32
C PRO A 151 -13.94 5.39 2.12
N TRP A 152 -13.82 5.63 3.43
CA TRP A 152 -14.96 5.84 4.33
C TRP A 152 -15.59 7.25 4.21
N PHE A 153 -15.27 8.04 3.19
CA PHE A 153 -15.78 9.41 3.10
C PHE A 153 -17.22 9.53 2.56
N ILE A 154 -17.89 8.43 2.19
CA ILE A 154 -19.23 8.52 1.54
C ILE A 154 -20.41 8.51 2.55
N LEU A 155 -20.26 8.01 3.78
CA LEU A 155 -21.42 7.85 4.68
C LEU A 155 -21.71 9.03 5.62
N HIS A 156 -20.82 10.02 5.76
CA HIS A 156 -21.05 11.17 6.65
C HIS A 156 -21.39 12.49 5.92
N GLY A 157 -21.49 12.49 4.59
CA GLY A 157 -21.70 13.71 3.79
C GLY A 157 -23.09 13.93 3.21
N PHE A 158 -24.05 13.01 3.41
CA PHE A 158 -25.40 13.10 2.83
C PHE A 158 -26.54 13.17 3.87
N THR A 159 -26.28 13.75 5.04
CA THR A 159 -27.34 14.40 5.82
C THR A 159 -27.16 15.91 5.65
N GLY A 160 -27.67 16.42 4.53
CA GLY A 160 -27.95 17.84 4.40
C GLY A 160 -28.91 18.24 5.51
N SER A 161 -28.52 19.28 6.24
CA SER A 161 -29.47 20.21 6.86
C SER A 161 -30.11 21.06 5.77
#